data_AF-A0A7W9GBB5-F1
#
_entry.id   AF-A0A7W9GBB5-F1
#
_cell.length_a   1.000
_cell.length_b   1.000
_cell.length_c   1.000
_cell.angle_alpha   90.00
_cell.angle_beta   90.00
_cell.angle_gamma   90.00
#
_symmetry.space_group_name_H-M   'P 1'
#
loop_
_entity.id
_entity.type
_entity.pdbx_description
1 polymer ?
#
loop_
_entity_poly.entity_id
_entity_poly.type
_entity_poly.pdbx_seq_one_letter_code
_entity_poly.pdbx_strand_id
1 'polypeptide(L)'
;MLFDGGNEAYVSGTYRVDYHSFRAPAVIRTKGNTVIAFAEGRVGDNDDYGNIDLIYKTSRDSGKPGTWSGIKAVATGWPDAVGNPTAVFDGQTVYLFFNRMAAGWKSVGDFDSWDDREVWLASSATDANGLPTGGWTLTEKTDTLKPHKDPSDPLNRRWFNDSIGPGAGIKMTDGTLVIPAKWRNIYKRPGDTDWHYQELTNTGVTKTDEATILQRFSGDLYRNDRARFANAGDPPLLKRLVATGTLDGGFSGYADHLEPDGRVLPDPDCQASTLRFAGSPNRILFLGPHPGGDSRSRAPMRVWMSYDDGVGWPYTRLLGDFPAPQPKGRDGRPNVNGVEGGYSSMLQTADNQVGAAIEWGEQNSSGSDKNMSIIFRRFHPTWVANGRPEPPPG
;
A
#
# COMPACT_ATOMS: atom_id res chain seq x y z
N MET A 1 -2.24 1.49 -18.78
CA MET A 1 -2.84 0.67 -17.71
C MET A 1 -1.76 -0.18 -17.08
N LEU A 2 -1.83 -0.42 -15.76
CA LEU A 2 -0.93 -1.36 -15.09
C LEU A 2 -1.64 -2.71 -14.91
N PHE A 3 -2.86 -2.72 -14.36
CA PHE A 3 -3.75 -3.88 -14.33
C PHE A 3 -5.15 -3.44 -14.81
N ASP A 4 -5.70 -4.12 -15.82
CA ASP A 4 -6.98 -3.80 -16.47
C ASP A 4 -8.08 -4.79 -16.05
N GLY A 5 -8.90 -4.40 -15.07
CA GLY A 5 -9.93 -5.25 -14.46
C GLY A 5 -11.00 -5.69 -15.46
N GLY A 6 -11.34 -6.98 -15.47
CA GLY A 6 -12.28 -7.58 -16.41
C GLY A 6 -11.69 -7.89 -17.78
N ASN A 7 -10.44 -7.50 -18.05
CA ASN A 7 -9.80 -7.61 -19.36
C ASN A 7 -8.47 -8.39 -19.33
N GLU A 8 -8.01 -8.82 -18.15
CA GLU A 8 -6.74 -9.53 -18.00
C GLU A 8 -6.90 -10.87 -17.28
N ALA A 9 -6.01 -11.80 -17.63
CA ALA A 9 -5.95 -13.13 -17.06
C ALA A 9 -4.52 -13.52 -16.73
N TYR A 10 -4.35 -14.29 -15.65
CA TYR A 10 -3.16 -15.08 -15.44
C TYR A 10 -3.26 -16.37 -16.27
N VAL A 11 -2.18 -16.74 -16.97
CA VAL A 11 -2.11 -17.95 -17.81
C VAL A 11 -0.80 -18.68 -17.55
N SER A 12 -0.89 -19.96 -17.20
CA SER A 12 0.25 -20.85 -17.02
C SER A 12 -0.06 -22.23 -17.62
N GLY A 13 0.43 -22.49 -18.82
CA GLY A 13 0.07 -23.69 -19.57
C GLY A 13 -1.43 -23.70 -19.90
N THR A 14 -2.15 -24.73 -19.45
CA THR A 14 -3.62 -24.84 -19.58
C THR A 14 -4.39 -24.16 -18.44
N TYR A 15 -3.70 -23.74 -17.37
CA TYR A 15 -4.32 -23.04 -16.25
C TYR A 15 -4.56 -21.58 -16.63
N ARG A 16 -5.81 -21.12 -16.51
CA ARG A 16 -6.23 -19.74 -16.77
C ARG A 16 -7.14 -19.26 -15.65
N VAL A 17 -6.88 -18.05 -15.16
CA VAL A 17 -7.76 -17.33 -14.23
C VAL A 17 -7.99 -15.94 -14.80
N ASP A 18 -9.25 -15.65 -15.12
CA ASP A 18 -9.70 -14.31 -15.51
C ASP A 18 -10.07 -13.53 -14.24
N TYR A 19 -9.60 -12.29 -14.14
CA TYR A 19 -9.86 -11.46 -12.96
C TYR A 19 -10.89 -10.40 -13.25
N HIS A 20 -11.94 -10.37 -12.46
CA HIS A 20 -12.91 -9.28 -12.46
C HIS A 20 -12.24 -7.96 -12.06
N SER A 21 -11.46 -7.94 -10.98
CA SER A 21 -10.92 -6.70 -10.41
C SER A 21 -9.48 -6.86 -9.94
N PHE A 22 -8.75 -5.74 -9.99
CA PHE A 22 -7.43 -5.61 -9.38
C PHE A 22 -7.46 -4.49 -8.35
N ARG A 23 -6.97 -4.77 -7.14
CA ARG A 23 -7.04 -3.85 -5.99
C ARG A 23 -5.79 -3.92 -5.11
N ALA A 24 -5.71 -3.02 -4.13
CA ALA A 24 -4.64 -2.96 -3.13
C ALA A 24 -3.22 -2.99 -3.75
N PRO A 25 -2.84 -1.96 -4.53
CA PRO A 25 -1.53 -1.93 -5.19
C PRO A 25 -0.37 -1.87 -4.20
N ALA A 26 0.72 -2.55 -4.54
CA ALA A 26 2.03 -2.41 -3.91
C ALA A 26 3.12 -2.32 -4.98
N VAL A 27 3.97 -1.30 -4.92
CA VAL A 27 5.07 -1.13 -5.90
C VAL A 27 6.41 -0.94 -5.21
N ILE A 28 7.43 -1.63 -5.72
CA ILE A 28 8.82 -1.46 -5.30
C ILE A 28 9.74 -1.39 -6.51
N ARG A 29 10.85 -0.68 -6.35
CA ARG A 29 11.98 -0.74 -7.28
C ARG A 29 13.01 -1.72 -6.72
N THR A 30 13.56 -2.56 -7.59
CA THR A 30 14.69 -3.42 -7.24
C THR A 30 15.99 -2.86 -7.83
N LYS A 31 16.74 -3.64 -8.63
CA LYS A 31 18.01 -3.22 -9.22
C LYS A 31 17.79 -2.46 -10.53
N GLY A 32 18.59 -1.42 -10.73
CA GLY A 32 18.51 -0.58 -11.94
C GLY A 32 17.08 -0.08 -12.19
N ASN A 33 16.62 -0.26 -13.42
CA ASN A 33 15.30 0.19 -13.88
C ASN A 33 14.15 -0.78 -13.56
N THR A 34 14.40 -1.85 -12.81
CA THR A 34 13.39 -2.87 -12.55
C THR A 34 12.38 -2.41 -11.50
N VAL A 35 11.11 -2.45 -11.89
CA VAL A 35 9.95 -2.19 -11.04
C VAL A 35 9.11 -3.45 -10.95
N ILE A 36 8.63 -3.75 -9.75
CA ILE A 36 7.66 -4.82 -9.50
C ILE A 36 6.41 -4.18 -8.93
N ALA A 37 5.26 -4.51 -9.52
CA ALA A 37 3.95 -4.10 -9.06
C ALA A 37 3.13 -5.32 -8.68
N PHE A 38 2.69 -5.38 -7.43
CA PHE A 38 1.82 -6.40 -6.88
C PHE A 38 0.39 -5.86 -6.77
N ALA A 39 -0.58 -6.78 -6.82
CA ALA A 39 -1.98 -6.48 -6.63
C ALA A 39 -2.72 -7.72 -6.14
N GLU A 40 -3.87 -7.49 -5.52
CA GLU A 40 -4.92 -8.50 -5.40
C GLU A 40 -5.58 -8.70 -6.77
N GLY A 41 -5.61 -9.94 -7.25
CA GLY A 41 -6.42 -10.36 -8.40
C GLY A 41 -7.72 -10.98 -7.89
N ARG A 42 -8.79 -10.21 -7.91
CA ARG A 42 -10.11 -10.63 -7.42
C ARG A 42 -10.88 -11.28 -8.57
N VAL A 43 -11.19 -12.57 -8.41
CA VAL A 43 -11.66 -13.42 -9.52
C VAL A 43 -13.11 -13.10 -9.90
N GLY A 44 -14.02 -13.11 -8.92
CA GLY A 44 -15.46 -13.00 -9.17
C GLY A 44 -15.99 -11.57 -9.27
N ASP A 45 -15.50 -10.69 -8.39
CA ASP A 45 -16.07 -9.36 -8.17
C ASP A 45 -15.00 -8.40 -7.57
N ASN A 46 -15.42 -7.28 -6.98
CA ASN A 46 -14.55 -6.33 -6.28
C ASN A 46 -14.58 -6.40 -4.75
N ASP A 47 -15.15 -7.45 -4.14
CA ASP A 47 -15.28 -7.57 -2.68
C ASP A 47 -13.96 -7.96 -2.00
N ASP A 48 -13.83 -7.67 -0.71
CA ASP A 48 -12.62 -7.94 0.09
C ASP A 48 -12.50 -9.41 0.57
N TYR A 49 -13.35 -10.30 0.03
CA TYR A 49 -13.44 -11.72 0.36
C TYR A 49 -13.68 -12.57 -0.91
N GLY A 50 -13.81 -13.89 -0.73
CA GLY A 50 -13.93 -14.82 -1.85
C GLY A 50 -12.57 -15.20 -2.44
N ASN A 51 -12.56 -15.64 -3.69
CA ASN A 51 -11.33 -16.07 -4.36
C ASN A 51 -10.51 -14.84 -4.82
N ILE A 52 -9.42 -14.57 -4.11
CA ILE A 52 -8.49 -13.48 -4.38
C ILE A 52 -7.08 -14.05 -4.44
N ASP A 53 -6.48 -13.98 -5.62
CA ASP A 53 -5.09 -14.34 -5.83
C ASP A 53 -4.16 -13.16 -5.53
N LEU A 54 -2.92 -13.46 -5.13
CA LEU A 54 -1.86 -12.49 -5.03
C LEU A 54 -0.96 -12.56 -6.28
N ILE A 55 -0.94 -11.48 -7.06
CA ILE A 55 -0.30 -11.43 -8.38
C ILE A 55 0.68 -10.27 -8.51
N TYR A 56 1.47 -10.28 -9.59
CA TYR A 56 2.38 -9.19 -9.91
C TYR A 56 2.68 -9.03 -11.41
N LYS A 57 3.16 -7.85 -11.78
CA LYS A 57 3.79 -7.52 -13.06
C LYS A 57 5.15 -6.90 -12.82
N THR A 58 6.02 -7.01 -13.82
CA THR A 58 7.37 -6.44 -13.78
C THR A 58 7.61 -5.53 -14.97
N SER A 59 8.30 -4.41 -14.77
CA SER A 59 8.86 -3.57 -15.85
C SER A 59 10.37 -3.50 -15.66
N ARG A 60 11.13 -3.52 -16.77
CA ARG A 60 12.59 -3.31 -16.78
C ARG A 60 12.99 -1.90 -17.23
N ASP A 61 12.02 -1.00 -17.38
CA ASP A 61 12.24 0.36 -17.87
C ASP A 61 11.44 1.38 -17.04
N SER A 62 11.64 1.32 -15.72
CA SER A 62 11.12 2.29 -14.74
C SER A 62 9.60 2.46 -14.78
N GLY A 63 8.86 1.42 -15.18
CA GLY A 63 7.40 1.43 -15.26
C GLY A 63 6.83 2.28 -16.40
N LYS A 64 7.63 2.56 -17.45
CA LYS A 64 7.16 3.30 -18.63
C LYS A 64 5.99 2.59 -19.33
N PRO A 65 5.09 3.34 -20.00
CA PRO A 65 3.99 2.75 -20.77
C PRO A 65 4.48 1.67 -21.75
N GLY A 66 3.77 0.54 -21.83
CA GLY A 66 4.09 -0.56 -22.75
C GLY A 66 5.25 -1.47 -22.32
N THR A 67 5.86 -1.25 -21.14
CA THR A 67 7.05 -2.01 -20.69
C THR A 67 6.75 -3.07 -19.63
N TRP A 68 5.49 -3.18 -19.22
CA TRP A 68 5.05 -4.14 -18.21
C TRP A 68 4.91 -5.54 -18.81
N SER A 69 5.32 -6.56 -18.07
CA SER A 69 5.05 -7.96 -18.41
C SER A 69 3.56 -8.29 -18.34
N GLY A 70 3.20 -9.48 -18.84
CA GLY A 70 1.94 -10.13 -18.44
C GLY A 70 1.90 -10.42 -16.94
N ILE A 71 0.71 -10.79 -16.44
CA ILE A 71 0.48 -11.17 -15.04
C ILE A 71 1.30 -12.42 -14.70
N LYS A 72 1.89 -12.40 -13.51
CA LYS A 72 2.57 -13.52 -12.85
C LYS A 72 1.94 -13.72 -11.47
N ALA A 73 2.07 -14.92 -10.89
CA ALA A 73 1.48 -15.21 -9.59
C ALA A 73 2.52 -15.28 -8.47
N VAL A 74 2.12 -14.83 -7.28
CA VAL A 74 2.80 -15.10 -6.01
C VAL A 74 2.13 -16.26 -5.30
N ALA A 75 0.82 -16.15 -5.07
CA ALA A 75 -0.02 -17.16 -4.44
C ALA A 75 -1.34 -17.20 -5.21
N THR A 76 -1.64 -18.36 -5.80
CA THR A 76 -2.80 -18.58 -6.67
C THR A 76 -3.27 -20.04 -6.54
N GLY A 77 -4.52 -20.30 -6.92
CA GLY A 77 -5.08 -21.65 -6.96
C GLY A 77 -5.71 -22.10 -5.64
N TRP A 78 -5.86 -21.19 -4.68
CA TRP A 78 -6.65 -21.39 -3.47
C TRP A 78 -8.02 -20.74 -3.63
N PRO A 79 -9.10 -21.28 -3.03
CA PRO A 79 -10.39 -20.60 -2.97
C PRO A 79 -10.43 -19.45 -1.93
N ASP A 80 -9.27 -19.09 -1.40
CA ASP A 80 -9.06 -18.18 -0.29
C ASP A 80 -8.99 -16.72 -0.76
N ALA A 81 -9.11 -15.79 0.19
CA ALA A 81 -8.76 -14.40 -0.03
C ALA A 81 -7.31 -14.15 0.41
N VAL A 82 -6.43 -13.89 -0.56
CA VAL A 82 -5.02 -13.56 -0.34
C VAL A 82 -4.76 -12.12 -0.76
N GLY A 83 -4.48 -11.25 0.21
CA GLY A 83 -4.44 -9.80 -0.05
C GLY A 83 -3.55 -9.00 0.88
N ASN A 84 -3.71 -7.69 0.88
CA ASN A 84 -2.87 -6.75 1.62
C ASN A 84 -1.36 -6.83 1.27
N PRO A 85 -0.96 -6.82 -0.02
CA PRO A 85 0.45 -6.92 -0.38
C PRO A 85 1.27 -5.77 0.21
N THR A 86 2.36 -6.09 0.91
CA THR A 86 3.30 -5.10 1.46
C THR A 86 4.72 -5.55 1.19
N ALA A 87 5.35 -4.91 0.20
CA ALA A 87 6.63 -5.36 -0.34
C ALA A 87 7.82 -4.57 0.21
N VAL A 88 8.97 -5.24 0.36
CA VAL A 88 10.27 -4.60 0.60
C VAL A 88 11.37 -5.37 -0.15
N PHE A 89 12.42 -4.67 -0.56
CA PHE A 89 13.58 -5.25 -1.22
C PHE A 89 14.84 -4.98 -0.41
N ASP A 90 15.59 -6.03 -0.06
CA ASP A 90 16.80 -5.89 0.75
C ASP A 90 18.07 -5.60 -0.08
N GLY A 91 17.98 -5.70 -1.41
CA GLY A 91 19.12 -5.62 -2.35
C GLY A 91 19.37 -6.92 -3.12
N GLN A 92 18.84 -8.05 -2.63
CA GLN A 92 18.98 -9.39 -3.20
C GLN A 92 17.65 -10.16 -3.22
N THR A 93 16.85 -10.04 -2.17
CA THR A 93 15.59 -10.75 -1.96
C THR A 93 14.44 -9.77 -1.92
N VAL A 94 13.36 -10.11 -2.62
CA VAL A 94 12.06 -9.44 -2.44
C VAL A 94 11.29 -10.19 -1.37
N TYR A 95 10.87 -9.45 -0.34
CA TYR A 95 9.95 -9.93 0.68
C TYR A 95 8.59 -9.27 0.45
N LEU A 96 7.53 -10.05 0.51
CA LEU A 96 6.16 -9.60 0.35
C LEU A 96 5.32 -10.19 1.48
N PHE A 97 4.95 -9.35 2.43
CA PHE A 97 3.98 -9.72 3.45
C PHE A 97 2.57 -9.56 2.92
N PHE A 98 1.67 -10.43 3.36
CA PHE A 98 0.27 -10.42 2.97
C PHE A 98 -0.58 -11.07 4.05
N ASN A 99 -1.89 -10.84 4.00
CA ASN A 99 -2.87 -11.55 4.80
C ASN A 99 -3.53 -12.65 3.98
N ARG A 100 -3.84 -13.77 4.64
CA ARG A 100 -4.66 -14.83 4.08
C ARG A 100 -5.90 -15.02 4.95
N MET A 101 -7.03 -15.26 4.29
CA MET A 101 -8.30 -15.62 4.90
C MET A 101 -8.86 -16.82 4.14
N ALA A 102 -9.22 -17.89 4.84
CA ALA A 102 -9.72 -19.11 4.23
C ALA A 102 -11.01 -18.88 3.41
N ALA A 103 -11.32 -19.77 2.48
CA ALA A 103 -12.60 -19.72 1.78
C ALA A 103 -13.82 -19.76 2.72
N GLY A 104 -14.91 -19.09 2.33
CA GLY A 104 -16.21 -19.17 3.01
C GLY A 104 -16.58 -17.96 3.86
N TRP A 105 -15.62 -17.08 4.18
CA TRP A 105 -15.90 -15.81 4.83
C TRP A 105 -16.65 -14.85 3.91
N LYS A 106 -17.60 -14.10 4.48
CA LYS A 106 -18.47 -13.15 3.78
C LYS A 106 -18.20 -11.69 4.16
N SER A 107 -17.33 -11.46 5.13
CA SER A 107 -16.94 -10.13 5.59
C SER A 107 -15.72 -10.24 6.50
N VAL A 108 -14.80 -9.28 6.38
CA VAL A 108 -13.65 -9.12 7.31
C VAL A 108 -14.06 -8.72 8.73
N GLY A 109 -15.35 -8.40 8.94
CA GLY A 109 -15.91 -8.09 10.26
C GLY A 109 -16.43 -9.30 11.02
N ASP A 110 -16.54 -10.45 10.37
CA ASP A 110 -17.18 -11.65 10.93
C ASP A 110 -16.19 -12.57 11.68
N PHE A 111 -14.90 -12.24 11.66
CA PHE A 111 -13.87 -13.04 12.33
C PHE A 111 -14.15 -13.20 13.83
N ASP A 112 -14.10 -14.44 14.30
CA ASP A 112 -14.37 -14.83 15.67
C ASP A 112 -13.21 -15.60 16.33
N SER A 113 -12.14 -15.87 15.56
CA SER A 113 -10.88 -16.42 16.04
C SER A 113 -9.68 -15.53 15.71
N TRP A 114 -8.61 -15.69 16.50
CA TRP A 114 -7.35 -14.95 16.34
C TRP A 114 -6.61 -15.31 15.05
N ASP A 115 -6.78 -16.52 14.52
CA ASP A 115 -6.12 -17.04 13.32
C ASP A 115 -6.96 -16.92 12.04
N ASP A 116 -8.18 -16.38 12.08
CA ASP A 116 -9.04 -16.26 10.88
C ASP A 116 -8.46 -15.37 9.78
N ARG A 117 -7.66 -14.37 10.18
CA ARG A 117 -6.88 -13.51 9.28
C ARG A 117 -5.39 -13.68 9.58
N GLU A 118 -4.80 -14.62 8.87
CA GLU A 118 -3.42 -15.08 9.01
C GLU A 118 -2.44 -14.04 8.48
N VAL A 119 -1.19 -14.12 8.94
CA VAL A 119 -0.05 -13.34 8.45
C VAL A 119 0.89 -14.25 7.70
N TRP A 120 1.21 -13.91 6.45
CA TRP A 120 2.09 -14.70 5.61
C TRP A 120 3.22 -13.85 5.03
N LEU A 121 4.32 -14.53 4.71
CA LEU A 121 5.48 -13.98 4.02
C LEU A 121 5.74 -14.79 2.75
N ALA A 122 5.74 -14.10 1.61
CA ALA A 122 6.35 -14.60 0.38
C ALA A 122 7.76 -14.03 0.23
N SER A 123 8.72 -14.87 -0.16
CA SER A 123 10.09 -14.43 -0.48
C SER A 123 10.58 -14.99 -1.80
N SER A 124 11.34 -14.19 -2.53
CA SER A 124 11.96 -14.61 -3.78
C SER A 124 13.32 -13.93 -3.97
N ALA A 125 14.35 -14.73 -4.24
CA ALA A 125 15.66 -14.22 -4.65
C ALA A 125 15.56 -13.55 -6.02
N THR A 126 16.41 -12.56 -6.27
CA THR A 126 16.42 -11.84 -7.54
C THR A 126 17.63 -12.15 -8.41
N ASP A 127 17.44 -12.09 -9.73
CA ASP A 127 18.55 -12.15 -10.69
C ASP A 127 19.46 -10.90 -10.61
N ALA A 128 20.45 -10.84 -11.50
CA ALA A 128 21.35 -9.70 -11.62
C ALA A 128 20.62 -8.38 -11.94
N ASN A 129 19.44 -8.45 -12.57
CA ASN A 129 18.61 -7.31 -12.94
C ASN A 129 17.53 -6.99 -11.89
N GLY A 130 17.47 -7.73 -10.78
CA GLY A 130 16.50 -7.51 -9.71
C GLY A 130 15.11 -8.11 -9.97
N LEU A 131 14.96 -9.05 -10.91
CA LEU A 131 13.71 -9.77 -11.10
C LEU A 131 13.60 -10.98 -10.18
N PRO A 132 12.43 -11.29 -9.61
CA PRO A 132 12.19 -12.54 -8.87
C PRO A 132 12.54 -13.77 -9.70
N THR A 133 13.21 -14.75 -9.08
CA THR A 133 13.66 -16.01 -9.70
C THR A 133 13.26 -17.21 -8.85
N GLY A 134 13.08 -18.37 -9.49
CA GLY A 134 12.84 -19.63 -8.75
C GLY A 134 11.46 -19.77 -8.11
N GLY A 135 10.53 -18.86 -8.39
CA GLY A 135 9.20 -18.83 -7.76
C GLY A 135 9.20 -18.09 -6.43
N TRP A 136 8.16 -18.33 -5.63
CA TRP A 136 7.96 -17.71 -4.32
C TRP A 136 7.91 -18.77 -3.23
N THR A 137 8.71 -18.59 -2.18
CA THR A 137 8.60 -19.39 -0.96
C THR A 137 7.60 -18.72 -0.03
N LEU A 138 6.51 -19.42 0.29
CA LEU A 138 5.49 -18.95 1.21
C LEU A 138 5.75 -19.50 2.61
N THR A 139 5.62 -18.66 3.64
CA THR A 139 5.76 -19.05 5.04
C THR A 139 4.67 -18.38 5.85
N GLU A 140 3.91 -19.18 6.58
CA GLU A 140 2.91 -18.71 7.53
C GLU A 140 3.62 -18.20 8.78
N LYS A 141 3.22 -17.02 9.27
CA LYS A 141 3.93 -16.25 10.29
C LYS A 141 2.99 -15.75 11.40
N THR A 142 1.75 -16.24 11.47
CA THR A 142 0.75 -15.73 12.41
C THR A 142 1.24 -15.89 13.86
N ASP A 143 1.70 -17.09 14.23
CA ASP A 143 2.22 -17.41 15.58
C ASP A 143 3.42 -16.57 16.04
N THR A 144 4.19 -16.04 15.10
CA THR A 144 5.44 -15.33 15.42
C THR A 144 5.33 -13.82 15.24
N LEU A 145 4.44 -13.35 14.36
CA LEU A 145 4.37 -11.94 13.95
C LEU A 145 3.00 -11.29 14.17
N LYS A 146 2.00 -12.00 14.68
CA LYS A 146 0.71 -11.43 15.11
C LYS A 146 0.63 -11.49 16.64
N PRO A 147 0.41 -10.37 17.34
CA PRO A 147 0.23 -10.40 18.79
C PRO A 147 -0.96 -11.28 19.19
N HIS A 148 -0.71 -12.27 20.04
CA HIS A 148 -1.75 -13.09 20.66
C HIS A 148 -1.92 -12.59 22.10
N LYS A 149 -3.06 -11.97 22.39
CA LYS A 149 -3.33 -11.39 23.71
C LYS A 149 -4.04 -12.40 24.60
N ASP A 150 -3.88 -12.19 25.91
CA ASP A 150 -4.64 -12.92 26.91
C ASP A 150 -6.14 -12.80 26.61
N PRO A 151 -6.94 -13.87 26.69
CA PRO A 151 -8.38 -13.81 26.47
C PRO A 151 -9.13 -12.78 27.34
N SER A 152 -8.56 -12.38 28.49
CA SER A 152 -9.07 -11.33 29.37
C SER A 152 -8.73 -9.91 28.92
N ASP A 153 -7.81 -9.73 27.96
CA ASP A 153 -7.52 -8.42 27.38
C ASP A 153 -8.74 -7.92 26.60
N PRO A 154 -9.32 -6.75 26.96
CA PRO A 154 -10.48 -6.20 26.27
C PRO A 154 -10.20 -5.85 24.79
N LEU A 155 -8.93 -5.82 24.38
CA LEU A 155 -8.51 -5.61 23.01
C LEU A 155 -8.25 -6.92 22.25
N ASN A 156 -8.26 -8.09 22.89
CA ASN A 156 -7.91 -9.37 22.25
C ASN A 156 -8.73 -9.63 20.98
N ARG A 157 -10.06 -9.45 21.06
CA ARG A 157 -10.95 -9.60 19.90
C ARG A 157 -10.63 -8.66 18.74
N ARG A 158 -9.97 -7.53 18.98
CA ARG A 158 -9.61 -6.60 17.92
C ARG A 158 -8.41 -7.07 17.09
N TRP A 159 -7.69 -8.07 17.56
CA TRP A 159 -6.64 -8.77 16.80
C TRP A 159 -7.17 -9.87 15.90
N PHE A 160 -8.45 -10.26 15.98
CA PHE A 160 -9.04 -11.26 15.08
C PHE A 160 -8.92 -10.79 13.64
N ASN A 161 -9.28 -9.52 13.40
CA ASN A 161 -8.94 -8.82 12.17
C ASN A 161 -7.51 -8.22 12.24
N ASP A 162 -6.68 -8.50 11.23
CA ASP A 162 -5.33 -7.94 11.07
C ASP A 162 -5.16 -7.31 9.69
N SER A 163 -4.18 -6.42 9.53
CA SER A 163 -3.86 -5.82 8.23
C SER A 163 -2.38 -5.47 8.14
N ILE A 164 -1.68 -6.05 7.18
CA ILE A 164 -0.31 -5.64 6.82
C ILE A 164 -0.38 -4.55 5.74
N GLY A 165 0.34 -3.44 5.93
CA GLY A 165 0.29 -2.27 5.05
C GLY A 165 -1.14 -1.84 4.72
N PRO A 166 -1.61 -2.01 3.45
CA PRO A 166 -0.87 -2.49 2.28
C PRO A 166 -0.02 -1.40 1.61
N GLY A 167 0.89 -1.82 0.72
CA GLY A 167 1.75 -0.93 -0.05
C GLY A 167 3.21 -1.35 0.01
N ALA A 168 4.04 -0.59 0.72
CA ALA A 168 5.48 -0.85 0.80
C ALA A 168 5.99 -0.74 2.24
N GLY A 169 6.93 -1.63 2.56
CA GLY A 169 7.87 -1.41 3.66
C GLY A 169 9.07 -0.60 3.19
N ILE A 170 10.03 -0.40 4.10
CA ILE A 170 11.25 0.36 3.84
C ILE A 170 12.49 -0.44 4.21
N LYS A 171 13.59 -0.14 3.53
CA LYS A 171 14.94 -0.43 4.01
C LYS A 171 15.53 0.86 4.56
N MET A 172 15.84 0.87 5.84
CA MET A 172 16.47 1.99 6.53
C MET A 172 17.95 2.12 6.11
N THR A 173 18.55 3.27 6.41
CA THR A 173 19.96 3.57 6.12
C THR A 173 20.95 2.61 6.76
N ASP A 174 20.62 2.05 7.93
CA ASP A 174 21.43 1.04 8.64
C ASP A 174 21.26 -0.38 8.06
N GLY A 175 20.35 -0.55 7.09
CA GLY A 175 20.03 -1.83 6.47
C GLY A 175 18.83 -2.56 7.08
N THR A 176 18.25 -2.05 8.17
CA THR A 176 17.05 -2.62 8.80
C THR A 176 15.86 -2.55 7.86
N LEU A 177 15.14 -3.66 7.69
CA LEU A 177 13.89 -3.72 6.96
C LEU A 177 12.74 -3.48 7.92
N VAL A 178 11.76 -2.65 7.54
CA VAL A 178 10.57 -2.37 8.36
C VAL A 178 9.32 -2.41 7.49
N ILE A 179 8.32 -3.15 7.96
CA ILE A 179 7.01 -3.34 7.34
C ILE A 179 5.95 -2.75 8.28
N PRO A 180 5.16 -1.77 7.83
CA PRO A 180 4.05 -1.25 8.62
C PRO A 180 2.93 -2.28 8.66
N ALA A 181 2.36 -2.50 9.83
CA ALA A 181 1.16 -3.30 10.02
C ALA A 181 0.24 -2.63 11.05
N LYS A 182 -1.00 -3.11 11.12
CA LYS A 182 -1.95 -2.71 12.15
C LYS A 182 -1.30 -2.86 13.51
N TRP A 183 -1.16 -1.72 14.20
CA TRP A 183 -0.69 -1.57 15.58
C TRP A 183 0.68 -2.17 15.89
N ARG A 184 1.52 -2.41 14.87
CA ARG A 184 2.89 -2.88 15.05
C ARG A 184 3.78 -2.52 13.87
N ASN A 185 5.08 -2.56 14.09
CA ASN A 185 6.08 -2.60 13.03
C ASN A 185 6.65 -4.02 12.99
N ILE A 186 6.62 -4.69 11.84
CA ILE A 186 7.38 -5.93 11.63
C ILE A 186 8.74 -5.53 11.07
N TYR A 187 9.84 -6.07 11.60
CA TYR A 187 11.18 -5.65 11.20
C TYR A 187 12.18 -6.79 11.19
N LYS A 188 13.27 -6.58 10.45
CA LYS A 188 14.43 -7.47 10.40
C LYS A 188 15.72 -6.64 10.31
N ARG A 189 16.59 -6.75 11.30
CA ARG A 189 17.88 -6.04 11.32
C ARG A 189 18.94 -6.84 10.55
N PRO A 190 20.02 -6.18 10.10
CA PRO A 190 21.18 -6.89 9.57
C PRO A 190 21.72 -7.91 10.58
N GLY A 191 21.81 -9.18 10.16
CA GLY A 191 22.27 -10.28 11.00
C GLY A 191 21.16 -11.10 11.66
N ASP A 192 19.91 -10.60 11.70
CA ASP A 192 18.78 -11.37 12.22
C ASP A 192 18.50 -12.59 11.32
N THR A 193 18.22 -13.73 11.93
CA THR A 193 17.85 -14.96 11.21
C THR A 193 16.39 -14.97 10.79
N ASP A 194 15.51 -14.31 11.54
CA ASP A 194 14.08 -14.21 11.27
C ASP A 194 13.56 -12.77 11.48
N TRP A 195 12.26 -12.57 11.25
CA TRP A 195 11.56 -11.31 11.49
C TRP A 195 11.10 -11.20 12.94
N HIS A 196 11.01 -9.96 13.41
CA HIS A 196 10.51 -9.58 14.72
C HIS A 196 9.36 -8.59 14.57
N TYR A 197 8.64 -8.30 15.64
CA TYR A 197 7.70 -7.18 15.67
C TYR A 197 7.90 -6.30 16.90
N GLN A 198 7.62 -5.02 16.73
CA GLN A 198 7.44 -4.03 17.79
C GLN A 198 5.96 -3.68 17.86
N GLU A 199 5.30 -4.05 18.94
CA GLU A 199 3.92 -3.62 19.19
C GLU A 199 3.86 -2.13 19.52
N LEU A 200 2.85 -1.46 18.97
CA LEU A 200 2.55 -0.05 19.24
C LEU A 200 1.42 0.03 20.26
N THR A 201 1.75 0.44 21.47
CA THR A 201 0.82 0.57 22.62
C THR A 201 0.54 2.03 22.99
N ASN A 202 1.03 2.96 22.18
CA ASN A 202 0.90 4.40 22.37
C ASN A 202 -0.54 4.89 22.21
N THR A 203 -0.87 6.00 22.87
CA THR A 203 -2.22 6.58 22.86
C THR A 203 -2.72 6.80 21.43
N GLY A 204 -3.98 6.44 21.16
CA GLY A 204 -4.64 6.66 19.86
C GLY A 204 -4.42 5.55 18.83
N VAL A 205 -3.51 4.60 19.05
CA VAL A 205 -3.21 3.52 18.10
C VAL A 205 -4.44 2.69 17.73
N THR A 206 -5.34 2.44 18.68
CA THR A 206 -6.57 1.64 18.47
C THR A 206 -7.60 2.30 17.55
N LYS A 207 -7.38 3.56 17.15
CA LYS A 207 -8.17 4.30 16.16
C LYS A 207 -7.59 4.19 14.74
N THR A 208 -6.49 3.46 14.57
CA THR A 208 -5.78 3.27 13.30
C THR A 208 -5.94 1.86 12.76
N ASP A 209 -5.69 1.69 11.47
CA ASP A 209 -5.67 0.37 10.82
C ASP A 209 -4.53 0.29 9.79
N GLU A 210 -4.84 0.37 8.49
CA GLU A 210 -3.86 0.31 7.39
C GLU A 210 -2.81 1.43 7.50
N ALA A 211 -1.54 1.03 7.40
CA ALA A 211 -0.43 1.83 7.86
C ALA A 211 0.63 2.06 6.77
N THR A 212 1.31 3.21 6.87
CA THR A 212 2.50 3.50 6.05
C THR A 212 3.66 3.88 6.95
N ILE A 213 4.89 3.73 6.45
CA ILE A 213 6.08 4.08 7.20
C ILE A 213 7.17 4.67 6.31
N LEU A 214 7.93 5.62 6.84
CA LEU A 214 9.16 6.13 6.26
C LEU A 214 10.21 6.38 7.34
N GLN A 215 11.48 6.43 6.94
CA GLN A 215 12.57 6.92 7.79
C GLN A 215 12.72 8.44 7.60
N ARG A 216 12.81 9.20 8.68
CA ARG A 216 13.11 10.64 8.71
C ARG A 216 14.62 10.88 8.67
N PHE A 217 15.07 12.11 8.39
CA PHE A 217 16.49 12.48 8.41
C PHE A 217 17.14 12.25 9.76
N SER A 218 16.37 12.44 10.84
CA SER A 218 16.87 12.22 12.20
C SER A 218 17.18 10.74 12.47
N GLY A 219 16.75 9.84 11.58
CA GLY A 219 16.90 8.39 11.68
C GLY A 219 15.69 7.71 12.30
N ASP A 220 14.80 8.46 12.96
CA ASP A 220 13.54 7.96 13.49
C ASP A 220 12.53 7.61 12.36
N LEU A 221 11.52 6.85 12.74
CA LEU A 221 10.46 6.38 11.87
C LEU A 221 9.23 7.27 12.00
N TYR A 222 8.54 7.48 10.87
CA TYR A 222 7.29 8.21 10.79
C TYR A 222 6.19 7.28 10.28
N ARG A 223 5.18 7.07 11.12
CA ARG A 223 3.92 6.39 10.79
C ARG A 223 2.90 7.41 10.32
N ASN A 224 2.16 7.06 9.27
CA ASN A 224 1.03 7.82 8.78
C ASN A 224 -0.07 6.84 8.38
N ASP A 225 -1.04 6.70 9.27
CA ASP A 225 -1.97 5.58 9.27
C ASP A 225 -3.40 6.05 8.99
N ARG A 226 -4.16 5.15 8.36
CA ARG A 226 -5.58 5.33 8.10
C ARG A 226 -6.30 5.44 9.44
N ALA A 227 -6.99 6.55 9.65
CA ALA A 227 -7.82 6.72 10.83
C ALA A 227 -9.21 6.13 10.59
N ARG A 228 -9.63 5.28 11.52
CA ARG A 228 -10.95 4.65 11.54
C ARG A 228 -11.88 5.57 12.32
N PHE A 229 -12.30 5.16 13.51
CA PHE A 229 -13.29 5.82 14.35
C PHE A 229 -12.72 6.07 15.75
N ALA A 230 -13.26 7.06 16.47
CA ALA A 230 -12.84 7.32 17.85
C ALA A 230 -13.25 6.17 18.80
N ASN A 231 -14.49 5.71 18.66
CA ASN A 231 -15.06 4.54 19.32
C ASN A 231 -15.83 3.68 18.31
N ALA A 232 -16.08 2.41 18.64
CA ALA A 232 -16.87 1.53 17.78
C ALA A 232 -18.28 2.12 17.58
N GLY A 233 -18.69 2.29 16.32
CA GLY A 233 -19.98 2.90 15.95
C GLY A 233 -19.91 4.40 15.64
N ASP A 234 -18.79 5.09 15.95
CA ASP A 234 -18.60 6.49 15.56
C ASP A 234 -18.37 6.63 14.04
N PRO A 235 -18.71 7.78 13.45
CA PRO A 235 -18.28 8.08 12.09
C PRO A 235 -16.74 8.10 11.99
N PRO A 236 -16.18 7.88 10.78
CA PRO A 236 -14.75 7.93 10.58
C PRO A 236 -14.17 9.30 10.96
N LEU A 237 -12.90 9.35 11.37
CA LEU A 237 -12.22 10.58 11.79
C LEU A 237 -11.88 11.52 10.63
N LEU A 238 -11.97 11.02 9.40
CA LEU A 238 -11.84 11.78 8.15
C LEU A 238 -10.49 12.47 7.94
N LYS A 239 -9.42 11.90 8.50
CA LYS A 239 -8.05 12.46 8.49
C LYS A 239 -7.01 11.36 8.67
N ARG A 240 -5.73 11.69 8.43
CA ARG A 240 -4.59 10.82 8.79
C ARG A 240 -4.21 11.00 10.26
N LEU A 241 -3.77 9.91 10.90
CA LEU A 241 -3.12 9.95 12.21
C LEU A 241 -1.63 9.60 12.06
N VAL A 242 -0.78 10.36 12.76
CA VAL A 242 0.67 10.25 12.64
C VAL A 242 1.32 9.97 13.98
N ALA A 243 2.43 9.22 13.96
CA ALA A 243 3.26 8.98 15.12
C ALA A 243 4.73 8.87 14.68
N THR A 244 5.66 9.30 15.54
CA THR A 244 7.10 9.21 15.29
C THR A 244 7.79 8.45 16.40
N GLY A 245 8.85 7.71 16.09
CA GLY A 245 9.52 6.87 17.08
C GLY A 245 10.67 6.06 16.54
N THR A 246 11.22 5.19 17.38
CA THR A 246 12.26 4.23 16.99
C THR A 246 11.85 2.82 17.38
N LEU A 247 12.47 1.80 16.76
CA LEU A 247 12.21 0.40 17.09
C LEU A 247 12.57 0.05 18.55
N ASP A 248 13.52 0.78 19.14
CA ASP A 248 14.00 0.53 20.52
C ASP A 248 13.41 1.50 21.55
N GLY A 249 13.09 2.73 21.15
CA GLY A 249 12.59 3.79 22.03
C GLY A 249 11.07 3.93 22.07
N GLY A 250 10.34 3.17 21.25
CA GLY A 250 8.89 3.28 21.11
C GLY A 250 8.47 4.48 20.26
N PHE A 251 7.16 4.69 20.18
CA PHE A 251 6.54 5.75 19.37
C PHE A 251 5.77 6.74 20.25
N SER A 252 5.71 8.00 19.79
CA SER A 252 4.82 9.03 20.33
C SER A 252 3.37 8.57 20.27
N GLY A 253 2.47 9.18 21.05
CA GLY A 253 1.03 9.05 20.82
C GLY A 253 0.67 9.42 19.37
N TYR A 254 -0.34 8.75 18.81
CA TYR A 254 -0.91 9.14 17.52
C TYR A 254 -1.62 10.49 17.68
N ALA A 255 -1.26 11.42 16.82
CA ALA A 255 -1.83 12.75 16.77
C ALA A 255 -2.38 13.05 15.37
N ASP A 256 -3.23 14.07 15.30
CA ASP A 256 -3.57 14.69 14.02
C ASP A 256 -2.29 15.23 13.40
N HIS A 257 -2.13 15.03 12.08
CA HIS A 257 -1.12 15.81 11.37
C HIS A 257 -1.64 17.24 11.26
N LEU A 258 -1.09 18.15 12.07
CA LEU A 258 -1.44 19.58 12.03
C LEU A 258 -0.40 20.32 11.21
N GLU A 259 -0.81 20.84 10.06
CA GLU A 259 -0.06 21.85 9.32
C GLU A 259 0.17 23.09 10.22
N PRO A 260 1.20 23.90 9.95
CA PRO A 260 1.43 25.15 10.69
C PRO A 260 0.25 26.13 10.71
N ASP A 261 -0.68 26.02 9.75
CA ASP A 261 -1.91 26.82 9.68
C ASP A 261 -3.16 26.11 10.23
N GLY A 262 -2.99 24.98 10.93
CA GLY A 262 -4.04 24.24 11.61
C GLY A 262 -4.84 23.28 10.72
N ARG A 263 -4.49 23.13 9.43
CA ARG A 263 -5.12 22.15 8.54
C ARG A 263 -4.64 20.73 8.86
N VAL A 264 -5.48 19.73 8.57
CA VAL A 264 -5.12 18.31 8.65
C VAL A 264 -4.91 17.72 7.26
N LEU A 265 -4.19 16.60 7.16
CA LEU A 265 -4.24 15.75 5.96
C LEU A 265 -5.61 15.05 5.90
N PRO A 266 -6.51 15.44 4.97
CA PRO A 266 -7.83 14.82 4.88
C PRO A 266 -7.72 13.40 4.34
N ASP A 267 -8.57 12.50 4.83
CA ASP A 267 -8.60 11.11 4.41
C ASP A 267 -10.02 10.55 4.58
N PRO A 268 -10.63 9.92 3.57
CA PRO A 268 -12.03 9.47 3.64
C PRO A 268 -12.17 8.07 4.27
N ASP A 269 -11.33 7.74 5.26
CA ASP A 269 -11.16 6.37 5.77
C ASP A 269 -10.68 5.42 4.65
N CYS A 270 -9.49 5.71 4.12
CA CYS A 270 -8.87 4.96 3.03
C CYS A 270 -7.37 4.72 3.27
N GLN A 271 -6.81 3.74 2.57
CA GLN A 271 -5.37 3.60 2.49
C GLN A 271 -4.78 4.77 1.69
N ALA A 272 -3.54 5.10 2.02
CA ALA A 272 -2.72 6.08 1.31
C ALA A 272 -1.27 5.57 1.27
N SER A 273 -0.40 6.24 0.53
CA SER A 273 1.03 5.90 0.48
C SER A 273 1.91 7.07 0.87
N THR A 274 3.05 6.75 1.46
CA THR A 274 4.14 7.69 1.72
C THR A 274 5.42 7.24 1.04
N LEU A 275 6.26 8.18 0.65
CA LEU A 275 7.54 7.91 -0.02
C LEU A 275 8.58 8.93 0.45
N ARG A 276 9.73 8.46 0.93
CA ARG A 276 10.94 9.29 0.91
C ARG A 276 11.53 9.26 -0.49
N PHE A 277 11.62 10.43 -1.12
CA PHE A 277 12.28 10.60 -2.40
C PHE A 277 13.70 11.10 -2.15
N ALA A 278 14.67 10.21 -2.35
CA ALA A 278 16.08 10.46 -2.14
C ALA A 278 16.60 11.41 -3.23
N GLY A 279 17.28 12.49 -2.83
CA GLY A 279 17.83 13.47 -3.75
C GLY A 279 18.14 14.78 -3.04
N SER A 280 18.66 15.77 -3.76
CA SER A 280 18.91 17.11 -3.21
C SER A 280 18.07 18.16 -3.96
N PRO A 281 17.26 18.98 -3.27
CA PRO A 281 16.87 18.83 -1.86
C PRO A 281 16.12 17.50 -1.61
N ASN A 282 16.20 16.97 -0.39
CA ASN A 282 15.46 15.76 -0.05
C ASN A 282 13.97 16.08 0.15
N ARG A 283 13.10 15.11 -0.16
CA ARG A 283 11.64 15.31 -0.15
C ARG A 283 10.95 14.08 0.43
N ILE A 284 9.85 14.28 1.13
CA ILE A 284 8.87 13.21 1.34
C ILE A 284 7.57 13.53 0.60
N LEU A 285 6.88 12.49 0.14
CA LEU A 285 5.60 12.58 -0.54
C LEU A 285 4.53 11.79 0.21
N PHE A 286 3.31 12.29 0.17
CA PHE A 286 2.09 11.60 0.59
C PHE A 286 1.10 11.61 -0.57
N LEU A 287 0.48 10.46 -0.84
CA LEU A 287 -0.50 10.30 -1.91
C LEU A 287 -1.72 9.57 -1.38
N GLY A 288 -2.87 10.18 -1.51
CA GLY A 288 -4.14 9.62 -1.07
C GLY A 288 -5.34 10.35 -1.67
N PRO A 289 -6.56 9.88 -1.40
CA PRO A 289 -7.77 10.59 -1.76
C PRO A 289 -7.84 11.97 -1.12
N HIS A 290 -8.31 12.96 -1.89
CA HIS A 290 -8.67 14.27 -1.39
C HIS A 290 -10.19 14.44 -1.52
N PRO A 291 -10.96 14.11 -0.47
CA PRO A 291 -12.43 14.11 -0.52
C PRO A 291 -13.05 15.49 -0.84
N GLY A 292 -12.28 16.57 -0.73
CA GLY A 292 -12.81 17.92 -0.90
C GLY A 292 -13.91 18.20 0.13
N GLY A 293 -15.11 18.56 -0.35
CA GLY A 293 -16.29 18.76 0.47
C GLY A 293 -17.17 17.52 0.72
N ASP A 294 -16.93 16.41 0.01
CA ASP A 294 -17.61 15.12 0.27
C ASP A 294 -16.67 14.20 1.05
N SER A 295 -16.86 14.17 2.36
CA SER A 295 -15.93 13.53 3.28
C SER A 295 -15.68 12.04 3.02
N ARG A 296 -16.54 11.31 2.29
CA ARG A 296 -16.34 9.87 2.04
C ARG A 296 -15.87 9.53 0.64
N SER A 297 -15.67 10.53 -0.23
CA SER A 297 -15.21 10.26 -1.59
C SER A 297 -13.75 9.82 -1.60
N ARG A 298 -13.48 8.68 -2.24
CA ARG A 298 -12.12 8.18 -2.52
C ARG A 298 -11.47 8.83 -3.75
N ALA A 299 -12.12 9.84 -4.33
CA ALA A 299 -11.62 10.62 -5.46
C ALA A 299 -11.99 12.11 -5.31
N PRO A 300 -11.23 13.04 -5.92
CA PRO A 300 -10.01 12.83 -6.69
C PRO A 300 -8.80 12.47 -5.82
N MET A 301 -7.74 11.95 -6.44
CA MET A 301 -6.44 11.76 -5.77
C MET A 301 -5.65 13.07 -5.73
N ARG A 302 -4.85 13.26 -4.68
CA ARG A 302 -3.91 14.38 -4.54
C ARG A 302 -2.56 13.87 -4.06
N VAL A 303 -1.50 14.47 -4.58
CA VAL A 303 -0.15 14.30 -4.05
C VAL A 303 0.23 15.53 -3.25
N TRP A 304 0.84 15.29 -2.10
CA TRP A 304 1.42 16.28 -1.21
C TRP A 304 2.93 16.03 -1.12
N MET A 305 3.71 17.10 -0.96
CA MET A 305 5.16 17.04 -0.84
C MET A 305 5.64 17.98 0.26
N SER A 306 6.58 17.47 1.06
CA SER A 306 7.20 18.15 2.19
C SER A 306 8.73 18.11 2.04
N TYR A 307 9.37 19.21 2.47
CA TYR A 307 10.83 19.34 2.59
C TYR A 307 11.32 19.29 4.04
N ASP A 308 10.40 19.29 5.01
CA ASP A 308 10.66 19.38 6.45
C ASP A 308 10.27 18.10 7.19
N ASP A 309 10.39 16.95 6.50
CA ASP A 309 10.07 15.63 7.03
C ASP A 309 8.64 15.46 7.54
N GLY A 310 7.70 16.12 6.86
CA GLY A 310 6.28 16.01 7.15
C GLY A 310 5.89 16.78 8.39
N VAL A 311 6.58 17.89 8.69
CA VAL A 311 6.08 18.90 9.62
C VAL A 311 4.97 19.71 8.93
N GLY A 312 5.13 20.04 7.64
CA GLY A 312 4.04 20.57 6.81
C GLY A 312 4.12 20.12 5.34
N TRP A 313 2.99 20.21 4.63
CA TRP A 313 2.82 19.81 3.23
C TRP A 313 2.38 20.97 2.31
N PRO A 314 3.20 22.03 2.16
CA PRO A 314 2.81 23.24 1.43
C PRO A 314 2.72 23.05 -0.10
N TYR A 315 3.28 21.97 -0.65
CA TYR A 315 3.27 21.66 -2.08
C TYR A 315 2.28 20.54 -2.37
N THR A 316 1.26 20.81 -3.18
CA THR A 316 0.24 19.82 -3.48
C THR A 316 -0.22 19.95 -4.93
N ARG A 317 -0.64 18.83 -5.55
CA ARG A 317 -1.23 18.83 -6.88
C ARG A 317 -2.36 17.81 -6.97
N LEU A 318 -3.51 18.24 -7.49
CA LEU A 318 -4.62 17.33 -7.81
C LEU A 318 -4.25 16.52 -9.07
N LEU A 319 -4.42 15.21 -9.00
CA LEU A 319 -4.14 14.35 -10.15
C LEU A 319 -5.26 14.44 -11.21
N GLY A 320 -6.48 14.77 -10.78
CA GLY A 320 -7.65 14.97 -11.64
C GLY A 320 -7.49 16.09 -12.68
N ASP A 321 -6.65 17.09 -12.39
CA ASP A 321 -6.31 18.16 -13.33
C ASP A 321 -5.44 17.65 -14.51
N PHE A 322 -4.92 16.42 -14.40
CA PHE A 322 -4.03 15.76 -15.36
C PHE A 322 -4.53 14.33 -15.61
N PRO A 323 -5.68 14.17 -16.28
CA PRO A 323 -6.39 12.89 -16.37
C PRO A 323 -5.49 11.80 -16.96
N ALA A 324 -5.51 10.63 -16.33
CA ALA A 324 -4.82 9.45 -16.83
C ALA A 324 -5.53 8.93 -18.10
N PRO A 325 -4.83 8.17 -18.97
CA PRO A 325 -5.48 7.42 -20.03
C PRO A 325 -6.55 6.49 -19.44
N GLN A 326 -7.75 6.53 -20.03
CA GLN A 326 -8.89 5.73 -19.57
C GLN A 326 -8.67 4.23 -19.91
N PRO A 327 -8.93 3.30 -18.97
CA PRO A 327 -8.99 1.86 -19.27
C PRO A 327 -10.06 1.53 -20.29
N LYS A 328 -10.06 0.28 -20.78
CA LYS A 328 -11.15 -0.20 -21.62
C LYS A 328 -12.24 -0.80 -20.73
N GLY A 329 -13.50 -0.53 -21.03
CA GLY A 329 -14.62 -1.27 -20.45
C GLY A 329 -14.69 -2.69 -21.01
N ARG A 330 -15.59 -3.51 -20.46
CA ARG A 330 -15.79 -4.92 -20.86
C ARG A 330 -16.02 -5.14 -22.36
N ASP A 331 -16.49 -4.12 -23.10
CA ASP A 331 -16.73 -4.17 -24.55
C ASP A 331 -15.47 -3.86 -25.39
N GLY A 332 -14.31 -3.68 -24.73
CA GLY A 332 -13.04 -3.33 -25.34
C GLY A 332 -12.92 -1.87 -25.76
N ARG A 333 -13.92 -1.02 -25.49
CA ARG A 333 -13.90 0.43 -25.79
C ARG A 333 -13.39 1.21 -24.57
N PRO A 334 -12.78 2.40 -24.74
CA PRO A 334 -12.37 3.23 -23.61
C PRO A 334 -13.54 3.53 -22.66
N ASN A 335 -13.37 3.22 -21.38
CA ASN A 335 -14.32 3.57 -20.35
C ASN A 335 -14.10 5.03 -19.92
N VAL A 336 -14.79 5.93 -20.60
CA VAL A 336 -14.75 7.38 -20.33
C VAL A 336 -15.41 7.78 -18.99
N ASN A 337 -16.03 6.83 -18.29
CA ASN A 337 -16.82 7.05 -17.07
C ASN A 337 -16.19 6.38 -15.85
N GLY A 338 -14.88 6.23 -15.74
CA GLY A 338 -14.28 5.82 -14.47
C GLY A 338 -13.36 6.87 -13.88
N VAL A 339 -13.05 6.66 -12.61
CA VAL A 339 -12.39 7.67 -11.78
C VAL A 339 -11.20 7.05 -11.06
N GLU A 340 -10.08 7.75 -11.16
CA GLU A 340 -8.89 7.51 -10.36
C GLU A 340 -9.16 7.88 -8.91
N GLY A 341 -9.03 6.90 -8.01
CA GLY A 341 -9.40 7.08 -6.62
C GLY A 341 -9.39 5.78 -5.84
N GLY A 342 -8.82 5.82 -4.63
CA GLY A 342 -8.71 4.68 -3.75
C GLY A 342 -7.28 4.48 -3.27
N TYR A 343 -6.86 3.22 -3.18
CA TYR A 343 -5.56 2.84 -2.63
C TYR A 343 -4.44 3.28 -3.58
N SER A 344 -3.26 3.52 -3.02
CA SER A 344 -2.07 3.88 -3.78
C SER A 344 -0.79 3.28 -3.20
N SER A 345 0.24 3.17 -4.03
CA SER A 345 1.59 2.82 -3.61
C SER A 345 2.62 3.57 -4.46
N MET A 346 3.68 4.06 -3.84
CA MET A 346 4.70 4.90 -4.47
C MET A 346 6.10 4.31 -4.36
N LEU A 347 6.92 4.57 -5.38
CA LEU A 347 8.36 4.31 -5.39
C LEU A 347 9.11 5.46 -6.08
N GLN A 348 10.41 5.55 -5.84
CA GLN A 348 11.32 6.33 -6.68
C GLN A 348 11.90 5.45 -7.79
N THR A 349 11.70 5.84 -9.05
CA THR A 349 12.27 5.17 -10.22
C THR A 349 13.77 5.51 -10.38
N ALA A 350 14.49 4.71 -11.15
CA ALA A 350 15.93 4.93 -11.39
C ALA A 350 16.23 6.19 -12.20
N ASP A 351 15.27 6.69 -12.99
CA ASP A 351 15.36 7.96 -13.71
C ASP A 351 14.76 9.13 -12.92
N ASN A 352 14.81 9.05 -11.58
CA ASN A 352 14.40 10.10 -10.65
C ASN A 352 12.98 10.61 -10.85
N GLN A 353 12.03 9.72 -11.13
CA GLN A 353 10.60 10.01 -11.11
C GLN A 353 9.97 9.36 -9.89
N VAL A 354 8.85 9.89 -9.43
CA VAL A 354 7.91 9.15 -8.59
C VAL A 354 7.12 8.24 -9.52
N GLY A 355 7.14 6.95 -9.24
CA GLY A 355 6.20 5.98 -9.81
C GLY A 355 5.08 5.73 -8.82
N ALA A 356 3.82 5.86 -9.25
CA ALA A 356 2.66 5.69 -8.38
C ALA A 356 1.64 4.72 -9.00
N ALA A 357 1.38 3.61 -8.34
CA ALA A 357 0.25 2.73 -8.65
C ALA A 357 -0.97 3.21 -7.89
N ILE A 358 -2.11 3.35 -8.57
CA ILE A 358 -3.32 3.97 -8.01
C ILE A 358 -4.55 3.19 -8.48
N GLU A 359 -5.45 2.88 -7.56
CA GLU A 359 -6.75 2.29 -7.90
C GLU A 359 -7.56 3.23 -8.80
N TRP A 360 -8.25 2.62 -9.75
CA TRP A 360 -9.16 3.29 -10.66
C TRP A 360 -10.42 2.45 -10.76
N GLY A 361 -11.59 3.07 -10.63
CA GLY A 361 -12.84 2.35 -10.62
C GLY A 361 -13.82 2.83 -11.68
N GLU A 362 -14.44 1.89 -12.40
CA GLU A 362 -15.52 2.17 -13.35
C GLU A 362 -16.72 2.82 -12.65
N GLN A 363 -17.49 3.69 -13.31
CA GLN A 363 -18.75 4.21 -12.75
C GLN A 363 -20.00 3.73 -13.52
N ASN A 364 -19.84 2.80 -14.47
CA ASN A 364 -20.96 2.25 -15.24
C ASN A 364 -21.76 1.19 -14.45
N SER A 365 -21.24 0.75 -13.30
CA SER A 365 -21.88 -0.17 -12.37
C SER A 365 -21.59 0.23 -10.93
N SER A 366 -22.38 -0.32 -9.99
CA SER A 366 -22.31 -0.03 -8.56
C SER A 366 -22.09 -1.31 -7.75
N GLY A 367 -21.61 -1.18 -6.52
CA GLY A 367 -21.40 -2.34 -5.65
C GLY A 367 -20.28 -3.25 -6.16
N SER A 368 -20.43 -4.55 -5.94
CA SER A 368 -19.42 -5.58 -6.23
C SER A 368 -19.20 -5.82 -7.74
N ASP A 369 -20.18 -5.48 -8.58
CA ASP A 369 -20.12 -5.60 -10.05
C ASP A 369 -19.21 -4.56 -10.73
N LYS A 370 -18.70 -3.59 -9.98
CA LYS A 370 -17.81 -2.54 -10.49
C LYS A 370 -16.41 -3.10 -10.73
N ASN A 371 -15.95 -3.12 -11.98
CA ASN A 371 -14.57 -3.49 -12.27
C ASN A 371 -13.62 -2.44 -11.67
N MET A 372 -12.59 -2.94 -10.99
CA MET A 372 -11.51 -2.12 -10.43
C MET A 372 -10.23 -2.43 -11.18
N SER A 373 -9.52 -1.38 -11.57
CA SER A 373 -8.25 -1.41 -12.28
C SER A 373 -7.18 -0.69 -11.46
N ILE A 374 -5.93 -0.84 -11.88
CA ILE A 374 -4.82 -0.10 -11.31
C ILE A 374 -4.07 0.60 -12.45
N ILE A 375 -3.92 1.91 -12.33
CA ILE A 375 -3.08 2.71 -13.23
C ILE A 375 -1.69 2.90 -12.63
N PHE A 376 -0.71 3.23 -13.48
CA PHE A 376 0.62 3.63 -13.04
C PHE A 376 0.95 5.02 -13.59
N ARG A 377 1.19 5.97 -12.70
CA ARG A 377 1.62 7.33 -13.01
C ARG A 377 3.11 7.49 -12.79
N ARG A 378 3.70 8.40 -13.57
CA ARG A 378 5.09 8.82 -13.41
C ARG A 378 5.13 10.35 -13.43
N PHE A 379 5.79 10.95 -12.45
CA PHE A 379 5.97 12.40 -12.40
C PHE A 379 7.22 12.76 -11.59
N HIS A 380 7.87 13.87 -11.94
CA HIS A 380 8.99 14.39 -11.18
C HIS A 380 8.47 15.20 -9.97
N PRO A 381 9.14 15.22 -8.81
CA PRO A 381 8.72 16.04 -7.67
C PRO A 381 8.53 17.53 -7.99
N THR A 382 9.31 18.10 -8.90
CA THR A 382 9.14 19.50 -9.35
C THR A 382 7.80 19.75 -10.05
N TRP A 383 7.19 18.72 -10.65
CA TRP A 383 5.82 18.82 -11.14
C TRP A 383 4.85 19.06 -9.98
N VAL A 384 5.05 18.47 -8.80
CA VAL A 384 4.22 18.78 -7.62
C VAL A 384 4.41 20.22 -7.17
N ALA A 385 5.64 20.76 -7.26
CA ALA A 385 5.93 22.15 -6.90
C ALA A 385 5.27 23.19 -7.81
N ASN A 386 4.93 22.82 -9.06
CA ASN A 386 4.20 23.65 -10.02
C ASN A 386 4.77 25.08 -10.19
N GLY A 387 6.09 25.18 -10.40
CA GLY A 387 6.78 26.45 -10.62
C GLY A 387 7.10 27.25 -9.34
N ARG A 388 6.70 26.77 -8.17
CA ARG A 388 7.19 27.32 -6.89
C ARG A 388 8.66 26.93 -6.69
N PRO A 389 9.51 27.84 -6.21
CA PRO A 389 10.91 27.55 -5.97
C PRO A 389 11.06 26.45 -4.92
N GLU A 390 11.95 25.51 -5.16
CA GLU A 390 12.35 24.54 -4.15
C GLU A 390 13.30 25.23 -3.14
N PRO A 391 13.25 24.85 -1.85
CA PRO A 391 14.24 25.33 -0.89
C PRO A 391 15.65 24.92 -1.33
N PRO A 392 16.68 25.69 -0.96
CA PRO A 392 18.06 25.28 -1.22
C PRO A 392 18.35 23.91 -0.59
N PRO A 393 19.28 23.13 -1.16
CA PRO A 393 19.83 21.93 -0.52
C PRO A 393 20.18 22.19 0.94
N GLY A 394 19.56 21.43 1.85
CA GLY A 394 19.86 21.43 3.28
C GLY A 394 21.01 20.51 3.63
#